data_AF-A0A382ES47-F1
#
_entry.id   AF-A0A382ES47-F1
#
_cell.length_a   1.000
_cell.length_b   1.000
_cell.length_c   1.000
_cell.angle_alpha   90.00
_cell.angle_beta   90.00
_cell.angle_gamma   90.00
#
_symmetry.space_group_name_H-M   'P 1'
#
loop_
_entity.id
_entity.type
_entity.pdbx_description
1 polymer ?
#
loop_
_entity_poly.entity_id
_entity_poly.type
_entity_poly.pdbx_seq_one_letter_code
_entity_poly.pdbx_strand_id
1 'polypeptide(L)' 'MKEFFGSVYFLLLVVAMVLLILVKEIVKARSAGQKGLVFSLSLTVVVVVVATGVVLLAL' A
#
# COMPACT_ATOMS: atom_id res chain seq x y z
N MET A 1 -14.25 -10.47 -20.30
CA MET A 1 -12.81 -10.52 -19.99
C MET A 1 -12.11 -9.16 -20.05
N LYS A 2 -12.35 -8.31 -21.06
CA LYS A 2 -11.68 -7.00 -21.19
C LYS A 2 -11.94 -6.03 -20.01
N GLU A 3 -13.13 -6.10 -19.42
CA GLU A 3 -13.51 -5.31 -18.23
C GLU A 3 -12.86 -5.83 -16.93
N PHE A 4 -12.61 -7.14 -16.84
CA PHE A 4 -12.00 -7.78 -15.66
C PHE A 4 -10.50 -7.46 -15.56
N PHE A 5 -9.80 -7.43 -16.70
CA PHE A 5 -8.41 -6.96 -16.74
C PHE A 5 -8.34 -5.47 -16.38
N GLY A 6 -9.26 -4.64 -16.91
CA GLY A 6 -9.34 -3.21 -16.59
C GLY A 6 -9.51 -2.94 -15.08
N SER A 7 -10.37 -3.70 -14.40
CA SER A 7 -10.60 -3.52 -12.96
C SER A 7 -9.42 -3.97 -12.11
N VAL A 8 -8.74 -5.06 -12.46
CA VAL A 8 -7.54 -5.53 -11.73
C VAL A 8 -6.38 -4.58 -11.90
N TYR A 9 -6.12 -4.08 -13.12
CA TYR A 9 -5.09 -3.06 -13.35
C TYR A 9 -5.41 -1.75 -12.62
N PHE A 10 -6.67 -1.33 -12.59
CA PHE A 10 -7.09 -0.17 -11.82
C PHE A 10 -6.85 -0.38 -10.31
N LEU A 11 -7.17 -1.57 -9.78
CA LEU A 11 -6.96 -1.91 -8.38
C LEU A 11 -5.47 -1.91 -8.02
N LEU A 12 -4.61 -2.45 -8.88
CA LEU A 12 -3.15 -2.40 -8.73
C LEU A 12 -2.61 -0.96 -8.76
N LEU A 13 -3.15 -0.10 -9.63
CA LEU A 13 -2.78 1.32 -9.68
C LEU A 13 -3.16 2.07 -8.39
N VAL A 14 -4.35 1.82 -7.86
CA VAL A 14 -4.80 2.39 -6.59
C VAL A 14 -3.91 1.93 -5.44
N VAL A 15 -3.60 0.62 -5.36
CA VAL A 15 -2.70 0.08 -4.34
C VAL A 15 -1.31 0.69 -4.45
N ALA A 16 -0.76 0.81 -5.66
CA ALA A 16 0.53 1.45 -5.89
C ALA A 16 0.53 2.92 -5.42
N MET A 17 -0.53 3.68 -5.72
CA MET A 17 -0.67 5.06 -5.26
C MET A 17 -0.72 5.17 -3.74
N VAL A 18 -1.46 4.28 -3.07
CA VAL A 18 -1.52 4.21 -1.59
C VAL A 18 -0.16 3.91 -0.99
N LEU A 19 0.58 2.95 -1.55
CA LEU A 19 1.93 2.61 -1.09
C LEU A 19 2.89 3.80 -1.23
N LEU A 20 2.83 4.54 -2.34
CA LEU A 20 3.65 5.74 -2.54
C LEU A 20 3.33 6.84 -1.51
N ILE A 21 2.06 7.03 -1.15
CA ILE A 21 1.64 7.98 -0.12
C ILE A 21 2.19 7.54 1.24
N LEU A 22 2.02 6.27 1.60
CA LEU A 22 2.53 5.73 2.86
C LEU A 22 4.05 5.88 2.96
N VAL A 23 4.80 5.61 1.89
CA VAL A 23 6.26 5.80 1.87
C VAL A 23 6.64 7.26 2.09
N LYS A 24 5.94 8.22 1.45
CA LYS A 24 6.18 9.65 1.69
C LYS A 24 5.93 10.03 3.15
N GLU A 25 4.84 9.56 3.74
CA GLU A 25 4.52 9.81 5.14
C GLU A 25 5.54 9.16 6.09
N ILE A 26 6.06 7.97 5.77
CA ILE A 26 7.14 7.32 6.54
C ILE A 26 8.41 8.17 6.51
N VAL A 27 8.82 8.65 5.33
CA VAL A 27 10.02 9.49 5.19
C VAL A 27 9.86 10.78 5.98
N LYS A 28 8.68 11.40 5.91
CA LYS A 28 8.34 12.62 6.66
C LYS A 28 8.33 12.37 8.17
N ALA A 29 7.69 11.30 8.63
CA ALA A 29 7.64 10.91 10.04
C ALA A 29 9.03 10.57 10.60
N ARG A 30 9.89 9.92 9.78
CA ARG A 30 11.29 9.65 10.11
C ARG A 30 12.08 10.94 10.25
N SER A 31 11.93 11.86 9.30
CA SER A 31 12.58 13.18 9.34
C SER A 31 12.14 14.01 10.54
N ALA A 32 10.91 13.85 11.00
CA ALA A 32 10.37 14.51 12.19
C ALA A 32 10.73 13.78 13.52
N GLY A 33 11.49 12.68 13.47
CA GLY A 33 11.85 11.89 14.65
C GLY A 33 10.70 11.12 15.30
N GLN A 34 9.54 11.02 14.64
CA GLN A 34 8.32 10.40 15.16
C GLN A 34 8.35 8.87 15.00
N LYS A 35 9.18 8.19 15.81
CA LYS A 35 9.41 6.74 15.75
C LYS A 35 8.12 5.90 15.82
N GLY A 36 7.16 6.31 16.65
CA GLY A 36 5.86 5.60 16.77
C GLY A 36 5.03 5.67 15.49
N LEU A 37 5.06 6.83 14.81
CA LEU A 37 4.31 7.06 13.58
C LEU A 37 4.97 6.32 12.39
N VAL A 38 6.31 6.26 12.36
CA VAL A 38 7.06 5.42 11.41
C VAL A 38 6.70 3.95 11.56
N PHE A 39 6.63 3.43 12.79
CA PHE A 39 6.26 2.04 13.05
C PHE A 39 4.83 1.73 12.59
N SER A 40 3.87 2.57 12.95
CA SER A 40 2.47 2.41 12.56
C SER A 40 2.28 2.46 11.03
N LEU A 41 2.93 3.39 10.35
CA LEU A 41 2.89 3.47 8.89
C LEU A 41 3.56 2.27 8.22
N SER A 42 4.69 1.80 8.76
CA SER A 42 5.38 0.61 8.24
C SER A 42 4.51 -0.65 8.41
N LEU A 43 3.85 -0.79 9.55
CA LEU A 43 2.90 -1.88 9.78
C LEU A 43 1.72 -1.82 8.80
N THR A 44 1.21 -0.61 8.54
CA THR A 44 0.12 -0.39 7.56
C THR A 44 0.56 -0.83 6.16
N VAL A 45 1.79 -0.52 5.74
CA VAL A 45 2.34 -0.99 4.46
C VAL A 45 2.34 -2.52 4.39
N VAL A 46 2.81 -3.20 5.44
CA VAL A 46 2.83 -4.67 5.48
C VAL A 46 1.43 -5.25 5.35
N VAL A 47 0.45 -4.72 6.10
CA VAL A 47 -0.94 -5.17 6.04
C VAL A 47 -1.53 -4.99 4.63
N VAL A 48 -1.31 -3.83 4.00
CA VAL A 48 -1.78 -3.57 2.63
C VAL A 48 -1.17 -4.54 1.63
N VAL A 49 0.14 -4.81 1.73
CA VAL A 49 0.84 -5.76 0.84
C VAL A 49 0.32 -7.18 1.03
N VAL A 50 0.17 -7.64 2.28
CA VAL A 50 -0.34 -8.98 2.58
C VAL A 50 -1.77 -9.14 2.10
N ALA A 51 -2.65 -8.18 2.43
CA ALA A 51 -4.05 -8.20 1.98
C ALA A 51 -4.17 -8.21 0.46
N THR A 52 -3.38 -7.37 -0.23
CA THR A 52 -3.36 -7.34 -1.70
C THR A 52 -2.85 -8.67 -2.26
N GLY A 53 -1.79 -9.25 -1.69
CA GLY A 53 -1.27 -10.54 -2.10
C GLY A 53 -2.26 -11.67 -1.94
N VAL A 54 -2.99 -11.71 -0.82
CA VAL A 54 -4.07 -12.69 -0.58
C VAL A 54 -5.20 -12.51 -1.60
N VAL A 55 -5.63 -11.27 -1.86
CA VAL A 55 -6.67 -10.99 -2.86
C VAL A 55 -6.24 -11.43 -4.25
N LEU A 56 -4.99 -11.17 -4.64
CA LEU A 56 -4.46 -11.58 -5.95
C LEU A 56 -4.27 -13.09 -6.08
N LEU A 57 -3.91 -13.79 -5.00
CA LEU A 57 -3.82 -15.26 -4.97
C LEU A 57 -5.20 -15.92 -5.04
N ALA A 58 -6.23 -15.26 -4.52
CA ALA A 58 -7.62 -15.73 -4.51
C ALA A 58 -8.41 -15.34 -5.76
N LEU A 59 -7.84 -14.52 -6.65
CA LEU A 59 -8.44 -14.05 -7.91
C LEU A 59 -8.15 -15.02 -9.06
#